data_AF-A0A9E2LDV3-F1
#
_entry.id   AF-A0A9E2LDV3-F1
#
_cell.length_a   1.000
_cell.length_b   1.000
_cell.length_c   1.000
_cell.angle_alpha   90.00
_cell.angle_beta   90.00
_cell.angle_gamma   90.00
#
_symmetry.space_group_name_H-M   'P 1'
#
loop_
_entity.id
_entity.type
_entity.pdbx_description
1 polymer ?
#
loop_
_entity_poly.entity_id
_entity_poly.type
_entity_poly.pdbx_seq_one_letter_code
_entity_poly.pdbx_strand_id
1 'polypeptide(L)'
;MRKWFILSLSIFFFFGCDPESKTKSEICNDNIDNDGDTFVDCADPGCFGQAGGPTGQLCQSQESRCDDEFDNDADGNVDCADSDCAASCGAIEDCDNTTDDDGDGDIDCDDADCVADPACTGGEICDNTTDDDDDGD
;
A
#
# COMPACT_ATOMS: atom_id res chain seq x y z
N MET A 1 0.92 -36.00 43.05
CA MET A 1 1.91 -35.89 41.97
C MET A 1 1.25 -36.28 40.66
N ARG A 2 1.24 -35.35 39.69
CA ARG A 2 0.93 -35.50 38.25
C ARG A 2 -0.53 -35.81 37.88
N LYS A 3 -1.28 -34.74 37.58
CA LYS A 3 -2.49 -34.76 36.73
C LYS A 3 -2.04 -34.66 35.26
N TRP A 4 -2.61 -35.51 34.42
CA TRP A 4 -2.48 -35.49 32.96
C TRP A 4 -3.88 -35.52 32.33
N PHE A 5 -3.96 -35.02 31.09
CA PHE A 5 -5.07 -35.03 30.13
C PHE A 5 -5.96 -33.76 30.02
N ILE A 6 -5.37 -32.77 29.31
CA ILE A 6 -5.81 -32.21 28.01
C ILE A 6 -7.32 -32.32 27.70
N LEU A 7 -8.00 -31.17 27.64
CA LEU A 7 -9.03 -30.88 26.62
C LEU A 7 -9.14 -29.35 26.48
N SER A 8 -8.29 -28.77 25.64
CA SER A 8 -8.35 -27.35 25.29
C SER A 8 -9.31 -27.20 24.12
N LEU A 9 -10.57 -26.89 24.40
CA LEU A 9 -11.48 -26.34 23.40
C LEU A 9 -11.33 -24.81 23.44
N SER A 10 -10.23 -24.34 22.87
CA SER A 10 -10.02 -22.91 22.66
C SER A 10 -10.54 -22.58 21.28
N ILE A 11 -11.87 -22.41 21.16
CA ILE A 11 -12.42 -21.66 20.03
C ILE A 11 -12.08 -20.21 20.33
N PHE A 12 -10.87 -19.82 19.95
CA PHE A 12 -10.58 -18.42 19.74
C PHE A 12 -11.35 -18.02 18.49
N PHE A 13 -12.52 -17.39 18.68
CA PHE A 13 -13.05 -16.48 17.68
C PHE A 13 -12.10 -15.28 17.64
N PHE A 14 -11.00 -15.41 16.90
CA PHE A 14 -10.25 -14.26 16.43
C PHE A 14 -11.10 -13.65 15.30
N PHE A 15 -11.80 -12.56 15.62
CA PHE A 15 -12.09 -11.54 14.62
C PHE A 15 -10.74 -10.93 14.23
N GLY A 16 -10.13 -11.47 13.19
CA GLY A 16 -8.86 -11.01 12.65
C GLY A 16 -8.65 -11.71 11.32
N CYS A 17 -8.41 -10.92 10.27
CA CYS A 17 -8.12 -11.37 8.91
C CYS A 17 -7.17 -12.58 8.94
N ASP A 18 -7.60 -13.71 8.39
CA ASP A 18 -6.82 -14.93 8.33
C ASP A 18 -5.61 -14.67 7.41
N PRO A 19 -4.36 -14.68 7.92
CA PRO A 19 -3.18 -14.32 7.11
C PRO A 19 -2.86 -15.33 6.00
N GLU A 20 -3.65 -16.40 5.88
CA GLU A 20 -3.55 -17.43 4.85
C GLU A 20 -4.41 -17.16 3.59
N SER A 21 -5.29 -16.16 3.60
CA SER A 21 -6.16 -15.83 2.43
C SER A 21 -5.37 -15.28 1.23
N LYS A 22 -4.17 -14.73 1.46
CA LYS A 22 -3.33 -14.05 0.45
C LYS A 22 -2.70 -14.93 -0.65
N THR A 23 -3.09 -16.19 -0.80
CA THR A 23 -2.46 -17.13 -1.76
C THR A 23 -3.43 -17.76 -2.76
N LYS A 24 -4.72 -17.43 -2.66
CA LYS A 24 -5.73 -17.90 -3.60
C LYS A 24 -5.91 -16.82 -4.66
N SER A 25 -6.02 -17.23 -5.92
CA SER A 25 -6.14 -16.29 -7.05
C SER A 25 -7.61 -15.92 -7.25
N GLU A 26 -7.88 -14.64 -7.43
CA GLU A 26 -9.22 -14.13 -7.74
C GLU A 26 -9.60 -14.39 -9.21
N ILE A 27 -10.90 -14.56 -9.48
CA ILE A 27 -11.47 -14.65 -10.83
C ILE A 27 -12.32 -13.40 -11.07
N CYS A 28 -11.79 -12.44 -11.81
CA CYS A 28 -12.32 -11.07 -11.88
C CYS A 28 -13.66 -10.86 -12.61
N ASN A 29 -14.42 -11.92 -12.92
CA ASN A 29 -15.64 -11.82 -13.72
C ASN A 29 -16.74 -12.88 -13.43
N ASP A 30 -16.69 -13.57 -12.30
CA ASP A 30 -17.65 -14.61 -11.95
C ASP A 30 -18.62 -14.23 -10.81
N ASN A 31 -18.51 -13.01 -10.27
CA ASN A 31 -19.28 -12.48 -9.15
C ASN A 31 -19.14 -13.29 -7.85
N ILE A 32 -18.01 -13.97 -7.66
CA ILE A 32 -17.69 -14.75 -6.47
C ILE A 32 -16.35 -14.28 -5.92
N ASP A 33 -16.28 -14.08 -4.60
CA ASP A 33 -15.03 -13.95 -3.86
C ASP A 33 -14.26 -15.28 -3.92
N ASN A 34 -13.32 -15.35 -4.85
CA ASN A 34 -12.56 -16.54 -5.16
C ASN A 34 -11.34 -16.68 -4.25
N ASP A 35 -10.87 -15.64 -3.56
CA ASP A 35 -9.69 -15.70 -2.68
C ASP A 35 -9.99 -15.65 -1.16
N GLY A 36 -11.23 -15.31 -0.81
CA GLY A 36 -11.77 -15.26 0.55
C GLY A 36 -11.49 -13.96 1.29
N ASP A 37 -11.05 -12.90 0.61
CA ASP A 37 -10.66 -11.63 1.22
C ASP A 37 -11.83 -10.62 1.37
N THR A 38 -13.05 -11.04 1.01
CA THR A 38 -14.33 -10.31 1.03
C THR A 38 -14.59 -9.37 -0.13
N PHE A 39 -13.64 -9.21 -1.05
CA PHE A 39 -13.84 -8.47 -2.28
C PHE A 39 -14.27 -9.41 -3.42
N VAL A 40 -14.88 -8.86 -4.48
CA VAL A 40 -15.49 -9.63 -5.56
C VAL A 40 -15.23 -8.95 -6.90
N ASP A 41 -14.79 -9.71 -7.89
CA ASP A 41 -14.51 -9.21 -9.25
C ASP A 41 -13.65 -7.93 -9.24
N CYS A 42 -14.00 -6.89 -10.01
CA CYS A 42 -13.27 -5.62 -10.03
C CYS A 42 -13.35 -4.79 -8.74
N ALA A 43 -14.06 -5.26 -7.70
CA ALA A 43 -13.94 -4.66 -6.37
C ALA A 43 -12.73 -5.23 -5.59
N ASP A 44 -12.14 -6.31 -6.08
CA ASP A 44 -10.96 -6.98 -5.53
C ASP A 44 -9.66 -6.28 -5.98
N PRO A 45 -8.76 -5.88 -5.06
CA PRO A 45 -7.46 -5.32 -5.40
C PRO A 45 -6.56 -6.26 -6.21
N GLY A 46 -6.71 -7.58 -6.05
CA GLY A 46 -6.03 -8.60 -6.85
C GLY A 46 -6.47 -8.63 -8.32
N CYS A 47 -7.55 -7.92 -8.67
CA CYS A 47 -8.04 -7.78 -10.03
C CYS A 47 -7.58 -6.52 -10.76
N PHE A 48 -6.87 -5.60 -10.13
CA PHE A 48 -6.40 -4.38 -10.78
C PHE A 48 -5.51 -4.70 -11.99
N GLY A 49 -5.73 -3.99 -13.10
CA GLY A 49 -5.09 -4.22 -14.40
C GLY A 49 -5.60 -5.45 -15.16
N GLN A 50 -6.50 -6.25 -14.59
CA GLN A 50 -7.03 -7.46 -15.24
C GLN A 50 -8.37 -7.19 -15.92
N ALA A 51 -8.64 -7.93 -17.00
CA ALA A 51 -9.95 -7.89 -17.64
C ALA A 51 -11.02 -8.55 -16.75
N GLY A 52 -12.02 -7.77 -16.33
CA GLY A 52 -13.13 -8.22 -15.51
C GLY A 52 -14.47 -7.51 -15.78
N GLY A 53 -15.41 -7.71 -14.86
CA GLY A 53 -16.76 -7.16 -14.96
C GLY A 53 -17.63 -7.77 -16.07
N PRO A 54 -18.90 -7.34 -16.18
CA PRO A 54 -19.92 -8.02 -16.99
C PRO A 54 -19.67 -7.97 -18.51
N THR A 55 -18.75 -7.12 -18.96
CA THR A 55 -18.40 -6.92 -20.37
C THR A 55 -16.93 -7.17 -20.68
N GLY A 56 -16.13 -7.67 -19.71
CA GLY A 56 -14.69 -7.87 -19.88
C GLY A 56 -13.89 -6.58 -20.05
N GLN A 57 -14.30 -5.53 -19.34
CA GLN A 57 -13.55 -4.26 -19.26
C GLN A 57 -12.38 -4.42 -18.28
N LEU A 58 -11.37 -3.55 -18.35
CA LEU A 58 -10.29 -3.58 -17.36
C LEU A 58 -10.85 -3.18 -15.98
N CYS A 59 -10.50 -3.96 -14.97
CA CYS A 59 -10.73 -3.62 -13.58
C CYS A 59 -9.69 -2.58 -13.21
N GLN A 60 -10.17 -1.41 -12.79
CA GLN A 60 -9.42 -0.15 -12.76
C GLN A 60 -9.18 0.41 -14.17
N SER A 61 -9.68 1.62 -14.39
CA SER A 61 -9.63 2.33 -15.68
C SER A 61 -8.79 3.60 -15.63
N GLN A 62 -8.16 3.83 -14.49
CA GLN A 62 -7.25 4.92 -14.18
C GLN A 62 -6.28 4.39 -13.14
N GLU A 63 -4.99 4.59 -13.35
CA GLU A 63 -3.98 4.22 -12.36
C GLU A 63 -4.15 5.00 -11.04
N SER A 64 -4.17 4.29 -9.90
CA SER A 64 -4.32 4.88 -8.56
C SER A 64 -3.22 4.48 -7.57
N ARG A 65 -2.38 3.53 -7.96
CA ARG A 65 -1.13 3.18 -7.26
C ARG A 65 -0.04 3.50 -8.25
N CYS A 66 0.72 4.54 -7.95
CA CYS A 66 1.59 5.24 -8.89
C CYS A 66 3.06 5.05 -8.55
N ASP A 67 3.34 4.07 -7.68
CA ASP A 67 4.55 3.86 -6.91
C ASP A 67 4.91 2.36 -6.82
N ASP A 68 4.24 1.49 -7.60
CA ASP A 68 4.36 0.04 -7.43
C ASP A 68 4.98 -0.72 -8.61
N GLU A 69 5.49 0.00 -9.63
CA GLU A 69 6.11 -0.55 -10.85
C GLU A 69 5.14 -1.38 -11.73
N PHE A 70 3.83 -1.36 -11.45
CA PHE A 70 2.82 -2.07 -12.22
C PHE A 70 1.84 -1.11 -12.89
N ASP A 71 1.60 -1.33 -14.19
CA ASP A 71 0.53 -0.71 -14.96
C ASP A 71 -0.84 -1.24 -14.47
N ASN A 72 -1.41 -0.58 -13.46
CA ASN A 72 -2.59 -1.07 -12.75
C ASN A 72 -3.91 -0.80 -13.47
N ASP A 73 -3.90 -0.07 -14.60
CA ASP A 73 -5.06 0.09 -15.47
C ASP A 73 -4.87 -0.50 -16.88
N ALA A 74 -3.69 -1.08 -17.14
CA ALA A 74 -3.27 -1.76 -18.36
C ALA A 74 -3.36 -0.87 -19.63
N ASP A 75 -3.12 0.44 -19.51
CA ASP A 75 -3.10 1.39 -20.63
C ASP A 75 -1.77 1.43 -21.39
N GLY A 76 -0.71 0.87 -20.79
CA GLY A 76 0.62 0.71 -21.34
C GLY A 76 1.68 1.65 -20.78
N ASN A 77 1.32 2.56 -19.87
CA ASN A 77 2.27 3.30 -19.06
C ASN A 77 2.28 2.75 -17.62
N VAL A 78 3.27 3.15 -16.83
CA VAL A 78 3.49 2.63 -15.47
C VAL A 78 3.85 3.82 -14.60
N ASP A 79 3.22 3.91 -13.42
CA ASP A 79 3.56 4.88 -12.38
C ASP A 79 3.63 6.31 -12.95
N CYS A 80 4.73 7.03 -12.70
CA CYS A 80 4.95 8.38 -13.19
C CYS A 80 5.12 8.55 -14.69
N ALA A 81 5.25 7.46 -15.43
CA ALA A 81 5.11 7.52 -16.89
C ALA A 81 3.63 7.56 -17.32
N ASP A 82 2.72 7.17 -16.43
CA ASP A 82 1.27 7.17 -16.64
C ASP A 82 0.64 8.55 -16.47
N SER A 83 -0.32 8.85 -17.35
CA SER A 83 -1.02 10.12 -17.34
C SER A 83 -2.10 10.23 -16.27
N ASP A 84 -2.65 9.10 -15.81
CA ASP A 84 -3.56 9.01 -14.67
C ASP A 84 -2.81 9.24 -13.34
N CYS A 85 -1.51 8.97 -13.31
CA CYS A 85 -0.60 9.26 -12.18
C CYS A 85 0.04 10.65 -12.20
N ALA A 86 -0.25 11.49 -13.19
CA ALA A 86 0.40 12.79 -13.33
C ALA A 86 0.20 13.75 -12.13
N ALA A 87 -0.79 13.50 -11.27
CA ALA A 87 -1.04 14.27 -10.06
C ALA A 87 -0.31 13.73 -8.82
N SER A 88 0.06 12.45 -8.82
CA SER A 88 0.87 11.83 -7.76
C SER A 88 2.34 12.13 -8.03
N CYS A 89 2.77 11.99 -9.28
CA CYS A 89 4.17 12.04 -9.70
C CYS A 89 4.77 13.45 -9.85
N GLY A 90 4.57 14.31 -8.86
CA GLY A 90 5.18 15.62 -8.85
C GLY A 90 4.92 16.50 -7.63
N ALA A 91 5.99 16.62 -6.84
CA ALA A 91 6.49 17.85 -6.21
C ALA A 91 5.85 18.32 -4.90
N ILE A 92 5.03 17.50 -4.25
CA ILE A 92 4.61 17.79 -2.88
C ILE A 92 4.76 16.52 -2.06
N GLU A 93 6.00 16.22 -1.72
CA GLU A 93 6.33 15.48 -0.51
C GLU A 93 5.99 16.29 0.73
N ASP A 94 5.34 15.67 1.69
CA ASP A 94 5.25 16.20 3.06
C ASP A 94 6.40 15.59 3.86
N CYS A 95 7.53 16.29 3.85
CA CYS A 95 8.86 15.80 4.26
C CYS A 95 9.03 15.41 5.75
N ASP A 96 7.95 15.32 6.53
CA ASP A 96 7.95 14.99 7.96
C ASP A 96 6.80 14.04 8.38
N ASN A 97 6.13 13.38 7.44
CA ASN A 97 4.91 12.62 7.71
C ASN A 97 5.08 11.09 7.63
N THR A 98 6.28 10.57 7.34
CA THR A 98 6.61 9.14 7.24
C THR A 98 5.93 8.39 6.10
N THR A 99 5.50 9.13 5.07
CA THR A 99 4.84 8.62 3.87
C THR A 99 5.62 9.08 2.64
N ASP A 100 5.55 8.29 1.58
CA ASP A 100 5.94 8.68 0.22
C ASP A 100 4.68 9.30 -0.41
N ASP A 101 4.60 10.63 -0.43
CA ASP A 101 3.37 11.36 -0.81
C ASP A 101 3.24 11.59 -2.31
N ASP A 102 4.35 11.50 -3.04
CA ASP A 102 4.50 11.72 -4.47
C ASP A 102 4.75 10.41 -5.24
N GLY A 103 5.02 9.33 -4.53
CA GLY A 103 5.04 7.96 -5.01
C GLY A 103 6.32 7.60 -5.76
N ASP A 104 7.43 8.29 -5.51
CA ASP A 104 8.69 8.01 -6.19
C ASP A 104 9.57 6.92 -5.51
N GLY A 105 9.12 6.45 -4.36
CA GLY A 105 9.71 5.36 -3.58
C GLY A 105 10.70 5.81 -2.52
N ASP A 106 11.04 7.11 -2.45
CA ASP A 106 11.75 7.70 -1.35
C ASP A 106 10.74 8.28 -0.31
N ILE A 107 11.16 8.45 0.95
CA ILE A 107 10.26 8.88 2.05
C ILE A 107 10.92 10.02 2.80
N ASP A 108 10.17 11.08 3.10
CA ASP A 108 10.60 12.23 3.91
C ASP A 108 11.99 12.74 3.48
N CYS A 109 12.97 12.80 4.38
CA CYS A 109 14.30 13.32 4.12
C CYS A 109 15.21 12.40 3.29
N ASP A 110 14.80 11.16 3.07
CA ASP A 110 15.46 10.30 2.08
C ASP A 110 15.01 10.68 0.64
N ASP A 111 13.93 11.47 0.51
CA ASP A 111 13.39 11.97 -0.75
C ASP A 111 14.21 13.14 -1.34
N ALA A 112 14.45 13.06 -2.66
CA ALA A 112 15.19 14.07 -3.41
C ALA A 112 14.45 15.41 -3.52
N ASP A 113 13.13 15.41 -3.44
CA ASP A 113 12.27 16.60 -3.43
C ASP A 113 12.29 17.31 -2.07
N CYS A 114 12.69 16.61 -1.00
CA CYS A 114 12.84 17.14 0.36
C CYS A 114 14.23 17.74 0.67
N VAL A 115 15.17 17.74 -0.28
CA VAL A 115 16.57 18.21 -0.09
C VAL A 115 16.69 19.66 0.42
N ALA A 116 15.68 20.50 0.19
CA ALA A 116 15.65 21.89 0.63
C ALA A 116 14.58 22.17 1.69
N ASP A 117 13.86 21.14 2.15
CA ASP A 117 12.81 21.30 3.14
C ASP A 117 13.42 21.63 4.52
N PRO A 118 12.85 22.59 5.28
CA PRO A 118 13.28 22.86 6.65
C PRO A 118 13.30 21.64 7.57
N ALA A 119 12.41 20.66 7.39
CA ALA A 119 12.40 19.40 8.14
C ALA A 119 13.71 18.62 7.94
N CYS A 120 14.28 18.63 6.72
CA CYS A 120 15.47 17.86 6.36
C CYS A 120 16.78 18.64 6.37
N THR A 121 16.69 19.98 6.45
CA THR A 121 17.85 20.88 6.45
C THR A 121 18.15 21.50 7.82
N GLY A 122 17.27 21.30 8.80
CA GLY A 122 17.40 21.72 10.18
C GLY A 122 18.28 20.78 11.00
N GLY A 123 19.55 20.61 10.61
CA GLY A 123 20.41 19.59 11.21
C GLY A 123 20.43 19.62 12.75
N GLU A 124 20.24 18.43 13.34
CA GLU A 124 20.40 18.16 14.76
C GLU A 124 21.57 18.94 15.37
N ILE A 125 21.31 19.71 16.43
CA ILE A 125 22.37 20.07 17.34
C ILE A 125 22.58 18.89 18.28
N CYS A 126 23.38 17.89 17.85
CA CYS A 126 23.68 16.66 18.61
C CYS A 126 24.36 16.88 19.99
N ASP A 127 24.46 18.12 20.48
CA ASP A 127 25.05 18.49 21.77
C ASP A 127 24.07 19.16 22.76
N ASN A 128 22.80 19.35 22.41
CA ASN A 128 21.85 20.08 23.27
C ASN A 128 20.70 19.23 23.87
N THR A 129 20.63 17.92 23.58
CA THR A 129 19.59 16.98 24.07
C THR A 129 18.15 17.41 23.75
N THR A 130 17.98 18.27 22.75
CA THR A 130 16.71 18.68 22.18
C THR A 130 16.61 18.02 20.83
N ASP A 131 15.45 17.45 20.56
CA ASP A 131 15.04 17.04 19.23
C ASP A 131 14.77 18.33 18.45
N ASP A 132 15.76 18.75 17.65
CA ASP A 132 15.75 20.06 16.97
C ASP A 132 15.14 19.97 15.56
N ASP A 133 14.87 18.73 15.11
CA ASP A 133 14.24 18.31 13.87
C ASP A 133 12.90 17.55 14.08
N ASP A 134 12.47 17.36 15.33
CA ASP A 134 11.21 16.72 15.74
C ASP A 134 11.03 15.29 15.18
N ASP A 135 12.12 14.55 14.91
CA ASP A 135 12.12 13.23 14.27
C ASP A 135 12.03 12.03 15.24
N GLY A 136 12.12 12.31 16.55
CA GLY A 136 11.79 11.37 17.62
C GLY A 136 12.63 10.08 17.68
N ASP A 137 13.85 10.18 18.20
CA ASP A 137 14.73 9.05 18.63
C ASP A 137 14.19 8.18 19.80
#